data_AF-A0A8H2Y218-F1
#
_entry.id   AF-A0A8H2Y218-F1
#
_cell.length_a   1.000
_cell.length_b   1.000
_cell.length_c   1.000
_cell.angle_alpha   90.00
_cell.angle_beta   90.00
_cell.angle_gamma   90.00
#
_symmetry.space_group_name_H-M   'P 1'
#
loop_
_entity.id
_entity.type
_entity.pdbx_description
1 polymer ?
#
loop_
_entity_poly.entity_id
_entity_poly.type
_entity_poly.pdbx_seq_one_letter_code
_entity_poly.pdbx_strand_id
1 'polypeptide(L)' 'MKLALLTLAAIGSVAAQQTVPPWGTCGGIGWTGGTVCAEGWYCHEWNPWDSTCQPNPKTTVDPTPIATPA' A
#
# COMPACT_ATOMS: atom_id res chain seq x y z
N MET A 1 9.74 -11.76 49.84
CA MET A 1 9.02 -10.52 49.43
C MET A 1 10.03 -9.46 49.05
N LYS A 2 10.17 -9.18 47.76
CA LYS A 2 10.70 -7.91 47.21
C LYS A 2 10.06 -7.78 45.83
N LEU A 3 9.05 -6.91 45.73
CA LEU A 3 8.41 -6.56 44.47
C LEU A 3 9.36 -5.67 43.67
N ALA A 4 9.58 -5.99 42.40
CA ALA A 4 10.09 -5.03 41.43
C ALA A 4 9.04 -4.89 40.32
N LEU A 5 8.33 -3.77 40.32
CA LEU A 5 7.42 -3.38 39.25
C LEU A 5 8.26 -2.97 38.04
N LEU A 6 8.20 -3.77 36.97
CA LEU A 6 8.76 -3.42 35.66
C LEU A 6 7.67 -2.71 34.87
N THR A 7 7.77 -1.39 34.75
CA THR A 7 6.89 -0.59 33.88
C THR A 7 7.25 -0.86 32.42
N LEU A 8 6.49 -1.73 31.75
CA LEU A 8 6.56 -1.90 30.30
C LEU A 8 6.04 -0.62 29.63
N ALA A 9 6.95 0.22 29.13
CA ALA A 9 6.60 1.28 28.21
C ALA A 9 6.07 0.65 26.92
N ALA A 10 4.78 0.80 26.65
CA ALA A 10 4.16 0.39 25.39
C ALA A 10 4.66 1.31 24.27
N ILE A 11 5.71 0.90 23.58
CA ILE A 11 6.10 1.44 22.28
C ILE A 11 5.03 1.01 21.27
N GLY A 12 4.09 1.91 20.99
CA GLY A 12 3.07 1.69 19.97
C GLY A 12 3.70 1.60 18.58
N SER A 13 3.54 0.46 17.93
CA SER A 13 3.96 0.26 16.54
C SER A 13 3.09 1.13 15.63
N VAL A 14 3.65 2.18 15.04
CA VAL A 14 3.00 2.88 13.93
C VAL A 14 3.06 1.95 12.73
N ALA A 15 1.97 1.26 12.41
CA ALA A 15 1.84 0.55 11.15
C ALA A 15 1.76 1.60 10.04
N ALA A 16 2.88 1.91 9.40
CA ALA A 16 2.85 2.61 8.13
C ALA A 16 2.02 1.74 7.18
N GLN A 17 0.83 2.21 6.80
CA GLN A 17 -0.02 1.54 5.82
C GLN A 17 0.72 1.62 4.47
N GLN A 18 1.63 0.66 4.23
CA GLN A 18 2.37 0.55 2.98
C GLN A 18 1.35 0.26 1.88
N THR A 19 1.34 1.10 0.85
CA THR A 19 0.52 0.86 -0.33
C THR A 19 1.04 -0.35 -1.09
N VAL A 20 0.14 -1.11 -1.70
CA VAL A 20 0.46 -2.23 -2.57
C VAL A 20 1.16 -1.71 -3.82
N PRO A 21 2.31 -2.28 -4.21
CA PRO A 21 3.04 -1.84 -5.39
C PRO A 21 2.23 -2.10 -6.69
N PRO A 22 2.62 -1.47 -7.80
CA PRO A 22 2.14 -1.80 -9.14
C PRO A 22 2.04 -3.31 -9.37
N TRP A 23 0.89 -3.78 -9.89
CA TRP A 23 0.64 -5.20 -10.15
C TRP A 23 0.65 -6.13 -8.93
N GLY A 24 0.75 -5.60 -7.71
CA GLY A 24 0.62 -6.38 -6.49
C GLY A 24 -0.83 -6.75 -6.18
N THR A 25 -1.02 -7.85 -5.46
CA THR A 25 -2.32 -8.25 -4.94
C THR A 25 -2.78 -7.26 -3.86
N CYS A 26 -4.00 -6.75 -4.02
CA CYS A 26 -4.64 -5.77 -3.15
C CYS A 26 -5.95 -6.28 -2.54
N GLY A 27 -6.39 -7.49 -2.89
CA GLY A 27 -7.65 -8.03 -2.39
C GLY A 27 -7.89 -9.45 -2.85
N GLY A 28 -9.00 -10.01 -2.35
CA GLY A 28 -9.40 -11.38 -2.58
C GLY A 28 -9.81 -12.10 -1.29
N ILE A 29 -10.62 -13.14 -1.41
CA ILE A 29 -11.01 -14.00 -0.29
C ILE A 29 -9.75 -14.61 0.34
N GLY A 30 -9.54 -14.32 1.62
CA GLY A 30 -8.38 -14.79 2.39
C GLY A 30 -7.15 -13.85 2.34
N TRP A 31 -7.22 -12.74 1.60
CA TRP A 31 -6.16 -11.73 1.60
C TRP A 31 -6.13 -10.94 2.92
N THR A 32 -4.96 -10.86 3.56
CA THR A 32 -4.73 -10.13 4.82
C THR A 32 -3.71 -9.00 4.68
N GLY A 33 -3.21 -8.77 3.46
CA GLY A 33 -2.23 -7.74 3.15
C GLY A 33 -2.86 -6.37 2.94
N GLY A 34 -2.09 -5.47 2.31
CA GLY A 34 -2.56 -4.12 1.98
C GLY A 34 -3.71 -4.16 0.97
N THR A 35 -4.66 -3.23 1.12
CA THR A 35 -5.82 -3.10 0.22
C THR A 35 -5.81 -1.82 -0.61
N VAL A 36 -4.82 -0.97 -0.38
CA VAL A 36 -4.68 0.33 -1.03
C VAL A 36 -3.49 0.26 -1.99
N CYS A 37 -3.74 0.43 -3.29
CA CYS A 37 -2.68 0.50 -4.30
C CYS A 37 -1.90 1.81 -4.23
N ALA A 38 -0.67 1.81 -4.74
CA ALA A 38 0.14 3.01 -4.91
C ALA A 38 -0.58 4.10 -5.73
N GLU A 39 -0.14 5.36 -5.59
CA GLU A 39 -0.71 6.48 -6.34
C GLU A 39 -0.68 6.22 -7.86
N GLY A 40 -1.78 6.55 -8.54
CA GLY A 40 -1.93 6.26 -9.97
C GLY A 40 -2.30 4.80 -10.30
N TRP A 41 -2.57 3.98 -9.29
CA TRP A 41 -3.06 2.61 -9.45
C TRP A 41 -4.39 2.44 -8.73
N TYR A 42 -5.20 1.49 -9.21
CA TYR A 42 -6.45 1.10 -8.57
C TYR A 42 -6.51 -0.41 -8.39
N CYS A 43 -7.19 -0.87 -7.34
CA CYS A 43 -7.37 -2.28 -7.10
C CYS A 43 -8.46 -2.81 -8.05
N HIS A 44 -8.07 -3.61 -9.04
CA HIS A 44 -9.00 -4.24 -9.97
C HIS A 44 -9.30 -5.65 -9.51
N GLU A 45 -10.57 -5.96 -9.27
CA GLU A 45 -11.01 -7.31 -8.98
C GLU A 45 -11.07 -8.14 -10.28
N TRP A 46 -10.30 -9.22 -10.35
CA TRP A 46 -10.37 -10.17 -11.46
C TRP A 46 -11.36 -11.28 -11.18
N ASN A 47 -11.41 -11.71 -9.93
CA ASN A 47 -12.28 -12.75 -9.41
C ASN A 47 -12.35 -12.64 -7.88
N PRO A 48 -13.25 -13.37 -7.21
CA PRO A 48 -13.43 -13.26 -5.77
C PRO A 48 -12.16 -13.56 -4.95
N TRP A 49 -11.19 -14.28 -5.49
CA TRP A 49 -9.95 -14.65 -4.79
C TRP A 49 -8.77 -13.76 -5.12
N ASP A 50 -8.83 -12.98 -6.21
CA ASP A 50 -7.73 -12.14 -6.66
C ASP A 50 -8.21 -10.77 -7.11
N SER A 51 -7.67 -9.76 -6.43
CA SER A 51 -7.69 -8.38 -6.89
C SER A 51 -6.26 -7.88 -6.98
N THR A 52 -5.90 -7.31 -8.12
CA THR A 52 -4.53 -6.87 -8.41
C THR A 52 -4.52 -5.39 -8.79
N CYS A 53 -3.51 -4.66 -8.34
CA CYS A 53 -3.35 -3.25 -8.68
C CYS A 53 -3.11 -3.07 -10.19
N GLN A 54 -3.94 -2.26 -10.84
CA GLN A 54 -3.85 -1.95 -12.26
C GLN A 54 -3.57 -0.45 -12.48
N PRO A 55 -2.96 -0.05 -13.61
CA PRO A 55 -2.72 1.34 -13.92
C PRO A 55 -4.04 2.11 -14.07
N ASN A 56 -4.18 3.26 -13.43
CA ASN A 56 -5.32 4.14 -13.71
C ASN A 56 -5.19 4.71 -15.13
N PRO A 57 -6.19 4.57 -16.01
CA PRO A 57 -6.13 5.11 -17.36
C PRO A 57 -6.11 6.65 -17.40
N LYS A 58 -6.33 7.32 -16.26
CA LYS A 58 -6.31 8.79 -16.13
C LYS A 58 -4.97 9.37 -15.66
N THR A 59 -3.99 8.55 -15.28
CA THR A 59 -2.69 9.02 -14.77
C THR A 59 -1.56 8.93 -15.79
N THR A 60 -1.85 8.66 -17.06
CA THR A 60 -0.88 8.77 -18.17
C THR A 60 -0.63 10.21 -18.63
N VAL A 61 -1.15 11.22 -17.93
CA VAL A 61 -0.69 12.59 -18.07
C VAL A 61 0.42 12.86 -17.05
N ASP A 62 1.58 12.26 -17.30
CA ASP A 62 2.81 12.92 -16.95
C ASP A 62 3.23 13.73 -18.18
N PRO A 63 2.87 15.02 -18.31
CA PRO A 63 3.69 15.91 -19.09
C PRO A 63 4.98 16.04 -18.29
N THR A 64 5.88 15.07 -18.40
CA THR A 64 7.27 15.30 -18.09
C THR A 64 7.61 16.57 -18.88
N PRO A 65 7.93 17.72 -18.26
CA PRO A 65 8.48 18.81 -19.03
C PRO A 65 9.78 18.24 -19.60
N ILE A 66 9.77 17.97 -20.90
CA ILE A 66 10.98 17.69 -21.66
C ILE A 66 11.87 18.89 -21.37
N ALA A 67 12.83 18.70 -20.47
CA ALA A 67 13.87 19.68 -20.22
C ALA A 67 14.59 19.86 -21.56
N THR A 68 14.27 20.95 -22.24
CA THR A 68 14.96 21.37 -23.46
C THR A 68 16.34 21.87 -22.99
N PRO A 69 17.45 21.20 -23.35
CA PRO A 69 18.76 21.79 -23.14
C PRO A 69 18.89 23.02 -24.05
N ALA A 70 19.31 24.13 -23.43
CA ALA A 70 19.55 25.43 -24.06
C ALA A 70 20.74 25.43 -25.03
#